data_AF-A0A5C3KRJ1-F1
#
_entry.id   AF-A0A5C3KRJ1-F1
#
_cell.length_a   1.000
_cell.length_b   1.000
_cell.length_c   1.000
_cell.angle_alpha   90.00
_cell.angle_beta   90.00
_cell.angle_gamma   90.00
#
_symmetry.space_group_name_H-M   'P 1'
#
loop_
_entity.id
_entity.type
_entity.pdbx_description
1 polymer ?
#
loop_
_entity_poly.entity_id
_entity_poly.type
_entity_poly.pdbx_seq_one_letter_code
_entity_poly.pdbx_strand_id
1 'polypeptide(L)'
;MALAMISPQKLSKTKSIDALLSKEPKTKLEKELHNALEEEHARSQYWKTRAMHLQLTLVLQQIYCRWVRNQLKMKEAKGAKKSNQKLKNPNLGKVITDDDFFNKVKLQREAEEAAKQAKAQRKSAEELLVEVLVVWKEEEAERAAKNNQRKEEWEAAKAAWKEEKDQAKSAGTRVKDWILTHPEPKQADPSYCNIPKAP
;
A
#
# COMPACT_ATOMS: atom_id res chain seq x y z
N MET A 1 14.25 10.02 38.33
CA MET A 1 13.66 11.12 37.53
C MET A 1 12.75 10.49 36.48
N ALA A 2 11.44 10.48 36.73
CA ALA A 2 10.48 9.81 35.85
C ALA A 2 10.27 10.62 34.57
N LEU A 3 10.66 10.05 33.43
CA LEU A 3 10.31 10.53 32.09
C LEU A 3 8.80 10.37 31.91
N ALA A 4 8.05 11.46 32.07
CA ALA A 4 6.64 11.49 31.72
C ALA A 4 6.49 11.19 30.22
N MET A 5 5.90 10.04 29.89
CA MET A 5 5.53 9.71 28.52
C MET A 5 4.49 10.71 28.05
N ILE A 6 4.90 11.60 27.13
CA ILE A 6 4.01 12.52 26.43
C ILE A 6 3.16 11.66 25.48
N SER A 7 2.03 11.19 25.98
CA SER A 7 1.01 10.53 25.17
C SER A 7 0.38 11.57 24.22
N PRO A 8 0.16 11.26 22.93
CA PRO A 8 -0.46 12.19 22.00
C PRO A 8 -1.91 12.43 22.43
N GLN A 9 -2.16 13.55 23.09
CA GLN A 9 -3.52 13.99 23.36
C GLN A 9 -4.23 14.25 22.02
N LYS A 10 -5.37 13.60 21.83
CA LYS A 10 -6.27 13.92 20.72
C LYS A 10 -6.71 15.37 20.89
N LEU A 11 -6.16 16.26 20.06
CA LEU A 11 -6.63 17.64 19.94
C LEU A 11 -8.14 17.57 19.72
N SER A 12 -8.90 18.08 20.69
CA SER A 12 -10.35 18.27 20.53
C SER A 12 -10.60 19.05 19.24
N LYS A 13 -11.81 18.95 18.66
CA LYS A 13 -12.24 19.77 17.52
C LYS A 13 -12.34 21.25 17.93
N THR A 14 -11.23 21.88 18.29
CA THR A 14 -11.13 23.32 18.44
C THR A 14 -11.20 23.92 17.05
N LYS A 15 -11.96 25.01 16.95
CA LYS A 15 -12.11 25.83 15.75
C LYS A 15 -10.72 26.13 15.19
N SER A 16 -10.54 26.04 13.87
CA SER A 16 -9.27 26.32 13.21
C SER A 16 -8.65 27.61 13.75
N ILE A 17 -7.36 27.61 14.06
CA ILE A 17 -6.63 28.79 14.55
C ILE A 17 -6.78 29.93 13.54
N ASP A 18 -6.76 29.62 12.25
CA ASP A 18 -7.01 30.56 11.15
C ASP A 18 -8.40 31.21 11.24
N ALA A 19 -9.41 30.47 11.70
CA ALA A 19 -10.77 30.97 11.89
C ALA A 19 -10.92 31.86 13.14
N LEU A 20 -9.97 31.80 14.08
CA LEU A 20 -9.89 32.70 15.23
C LEU A 20 -9.12 33.96 14.88
N LEU A 21 -8.04 33.84 14.10
CA LEU A 21 -7.27 34.95 13.54
C LEU A 21 -8.09 35.82 12.57
N SER A 22 -9.05 35.24 11.87
CA SER A 22 -9.96 35.96 10.97
C SER A 22 -10.93 36.93 11.69
N LYS A 23 -11.07 36.87 13.02
CA LYS A 23 -12.07 37.67 13.75
C LYS A 23 -11.48 38.96 14.28
N GLU A 24 -12.19 40.07 14.09
CA GLU A 24 -11.79 41.36 14.63
C GLU A 24 -11.95 41.42 16.16
N PRO A 25 -10.90 41.77 16.91
CA PRO A 25 -10.96 41.93 18.36
C PRO A 25 -11.69 43.23 18.74
N LYS A 26 -12.65 43.13 19.67
CA LYS A 26 -13.50 44.23 20.12
C LYS A 26 -12.96 44.89 21.40
N THR A 27 -12.32 44.13 22.28
CA THR A 27 -11.77 44.62 23.55
C THR A 27 -10.24 44.72 23.54
N LYS A 28 -9.66 45.51 24.46
CA LYS A 28 -8.18 45.62 24.58
C LYS A 28 -7.53 44.29 24.95
N LEU A 29 -8.15 43.53 25.86
CA LEU A 29 -7.72 42.19 26.25
C LEU A 29 -7.74 41.23 25.05
N GLU A 30 -8.78 41.28 24.24
CA GLU A 30 -8.87 40.47 23.02
C GLU A 30 -7.75 40.79 22.04
N LYS A 31 -7.33 42.06 21.91
CA LYS A 31 -6.19 42.43 21.06
C LYS A 31 -4.87 41.82 21.56
N GLU A 32 -4.61 41.88 22.86
CA GLU A 32 -3.41 41.28 23.45
C GLU A 32 -3.38 39.75 23.24
N LEU A 33 -4.53 39.09 23.45
CA LEU A 33 -4.67 37.66 23.19
C LEU A 33 -4.52 37.31 21.70
N HIS A 34 -5.02 38.17 20.81
CA HIS A 34 -4.87 37.98 19.37
C HIS A 34 -3.40 38.04 18.95
N ASN A 35 -2.66 39.04 19.42
CA ASN A 35 -1.22 39.18 19.15
C ASN A 35 -0.43 37.99 19.69
N ALA A 36 -0.70 37.55 20.93
CA ALA A 36 -0.04 36.39 21.52
C ALA A 36 -0.33 35.09 20.72
N LEU A 37 -1.55 34.97 20.20
CA LEU A 37 -1.96 33.85 19.36
C LEU A 37 -1.30 33.90 17.98
N GLU A 38 -1.15 35.08 17.37
CA GLU A 38 -0.39 35.26 16.12
C GLU A 38 1.08 34.84 16.27
N GLU A 39 1.73 35.29 17.34
CA GLU A 39 3.13 34.95 17.62
C GLU A 39 3.33 33.45 17.83
N GLU A 40 2.44 32.80 18.60
CA GLU A 40 2.48 31.35 18.83
C GLU A 40 2.22 30.59 17.53
N HIS A 41 1.22 31.03 16.75
CA HIS A 41 0.88 30.39 15.48
C HIS A 41 2.05 30.49 14.49
N ALA A 42 2.65 31.68 14.33
CA ALA A 42 3.81 31.89 13.47
C ALA A 42 5.00 31.02 13.90
N ARG A 43 5.25 30.91 15.20
CA ARG A 43 6.30 30.03 15.76
C ARG A 43 6.01 28.56 15.46
N SER A 44 4.77 28.12 15.64
CA SER A 44 4.35 26.74 15.35
C SER A 44 4.50 26.40 13.86
N GLN A 45 4.08 27.30 12.96
CA GLN A 45 4.25 27.15 11.52
C GLN A 45 5.73 27.12 11.09
N TYR A 46 6.57 27.95 11.71
CA TYR A 46 8.02 27.93 11.49
C TYR A 46 8.61 26.55 11.82
N TRP A 47 8.32 26.01 13.01
CA TRP A 47 8.82 24.70 13.42
C TRP A 47 8.27 23.57 12.57
N LYS A 48 7.00 23.63 12.19
CA LYS A 48 6.37 22.65 11.29
C LYS A 48 7.06 22.64 9.92
N THR A 49 7.27 23.81 9.33
CA THR A 49 7.96 23.96 8.04
C THR A 49 9.41 23.47 8.14
N ARG A 50 10.11 23.81 9.23
CA ARG A 50 11.48 23.35 9.48
C ARG A 50 11.57 21.83 9.62
N ALA A 51 10.64 21.22 10.34
CA ALA A 51 10.56 19.78 10.51
C ALA A 51 10.29 19.06 9.18
N MET A 52 9.35 19.57 8.37
CA MET A 52 9.10 19.05 7.02
C MET A 52 10.34 19.13 6.13
N HIS A 53 11.05 20.26 6.17
CA HIS A 53 12.30 20.41 5.40
C HIS A 53 13.36 19.39 5.84
N LEU A 54 13.57 19.19 7.14
CA LEU A 54 14.49 18.19 7.66
C LEU A 54 14.09 16.76 7.23
N GLN A 55 12.81 16.42 7.29
CA GLN A 55 12.31 15.13 6.82
C GLN A 55 12.57 14.95 5.31
N LEU A 56 12.30 15.98 4.50
CA LEU A 56 12.54 15.93 3.06
C LEU A 56 14.03 15.73 2.74
N THR A 57 14.92 16.47 3.41
CA THR A 57 16.37 16.31 3.21
C THR A 57 16.85 14.91 3.58
N LEU A 58 16.33 14.33 4.67
CA LEU A 58 16.66 12.97 5.09
C LEU A 58 16.21 11.93 4.07
N VAL A 59 14.99 12.05 3.52
CA VAL A 59 14.49 11.17 2.46
C VAL A 59 15.36 11.27 1.21
N LEU A 60 15.72 12.49 0.79
CA LEU A 60 16.60 12.70 -0.37
C LEU A 60 17.98 12.09 -0.16
N GLN A 61 18.58 12.27 1.03
CA GLN A 61 19.87 11.66 1.38
C GLN A 61 19.79 10.14 1.38
N GLN A 62 18.70 9.54 1.89
CA GLN A 62 18.50 8.09 1.84
C GLN A 62 18.44 7.55 0.40
N ILE A 63 17.71 8.23 -0.48
CA ILE A 63 17.61 7.87 -1.90
C ILE A 63 18.99 7.97 -2.56
N TYR A 64 19.72 9.05 -2.32
CA TYR A 64 21.07 9.23 -2.85
C TYR A 64 22.03 8.14 -2.36
N CYS A 65 22.09 7.89 -1.06
CA CYS A 65 22.92 6.84 -0.47
C CYS A 65 22.57 5.45 -1.04
N ARG A 66 21.28 5.15 -1.25
CA ARG A 66 20.85 3.91 -1.91
C ARG A 66 21.39 3.81 -3.33
N TRP A 67 21.32 4.90 -4.10
CA TRP A 67 21.84 4.93 -5.46
C TRP A 67 23.35 4.71 -5.52
N VAL A 68 24.12 5.42 -4.68
CA VAL A 68 25.58 5.25 -4.57
C VAL A 68 25.95 3.82 -4.18
N ARG A 69 25.28 3.25 -3.17
CA ARG A 69 25.51 1.84 -2.76
C ARG A 69 25.25 0.87 -3.90
N ASN A 70 24.18 1.07 -4.66
CA ASN A 70 23.88 0.24 -5.82
C ASN A 70 24.95 0.37 -6.91
N GLN A 71 25.41 1.58 -7.21
CA GLN A 71 26.49 1.80 -8.17
C GLN A 71 27.79 1.10 -7.73
N LEU A 72 28.16 1.22 -6.46
CA LEU A 72 29.33 0.54 -5.90
C LEU A 72 29.19 -0.97 -5.99
N LYS A 73 28.05 -1.53 -5.55
CA LYS A 73 27.75 -2.96 -5.68
C LYS A 73 27.85 -3.45 -7.12
N MET A 74 27.37 -2.66 -8.09
CA MET A 74 27.48 -3.02 -9.51
C MET A 74 28.91 -2.95 -10.03
N LYS A 75 29.71 -1.97 -9.60
CA LYS A 75 31.14 -1.88 -9.94
C LYS A 75 31.92 -3.05 -9.32
N GLU A 76 31.68 -3.36 -8.06
CA GLU A 76 32.28 -4.50 -7.36
C GLU A 76 31.89 -5.83 -8.01
N ALA A 77 30.61 -6.02 -8.33
CA ALA A 77 30.14 -7.21 -9.04
C ALA A 77 30.77 -7.35 -10.43
N LYS A 78 30.97 -6.23 -11.16
CA LYS A 78 31.69 -6.24 -12.45
C LYS A 78 33.18 -6.54 -12.29
N GLY A 79 33.81 -6.07 -11.21
CA GLY A 79 35.19 -6.42 -10.86
C GLY A 79 35.33 -7.90 -10.51
N ALA A 80 34.40 -8.45 -9.72
CA ALA A 80 34.38 -9.85 -9.33
C ALA A 80 34.08 -10.79 -10.52
N LYS A 81 33.21 -10.39 -11.45
CA LYS A 81 32.83 -11.20 -12.62
C LYS A 81 33.89 -11.27 -13.74
N LYS A 82 35.01 -10.55 -13.62
CA LYS A 82 36.12 -10.60 -14.60
C LYS A 82 37.29 -11.46 -14.15
N SER A 83 37.10 -12.39 -13.21
CA SER A 83 37.97 -13.55 -13.19
C SER A 83 37.53 -14.47 -14.32
N ASN A 84 38.21 -14.38 -15.47
CA ASN A 84 38.19 -15.38 -16.53
C ASN A 84 37.99 -16.77 -15.90
N GLN A 85 36.95 -17.47 -16.37
CA GLN A 85 36.52 -18.84 -16.07
C GLN A 85 37.60 -19.86 -16.48
N LYS A 86 38.85 -19.57 -16.17
CA LYS A 86 39.93 -20.53 -16.05
C LYS A 86 39.86 -21.02 -14.62
N LEU A 87 40.16 -22.29 -14.37
CA LEU A 87 40.39 -22.81 -13.02
C LEU A 87 41.53 -22.00 -12.38
N LYS A 88 41.22 -20.86 -11.76
CA LYS A 88 42.19 -20.05 -11.02
C LYS A 88 42.35 -20.64 -9.63
N ASN A 89 42.86 -21.86 -9.57
CA ASN A 89 43.61 -22.28 -8.40
C ASN A 89 45.06 -21.90 -8.68
N PRO A 90 45.60 -20.82 -8.09
CA PRO A 90 46.97 -20.39 -8.34
C PRO A 90 48.03 -21.44 -7.94
N ASN A 91 47.63 -22.53 -7.27
CA ASN A 91 48.48 -23.65 -6.87
C ASN A 91 48.32 -24.95 -7.67
N LEU A 92 47.52 -25.00 -8.75
CA LEU A 92 47.49 -26.19 -9.63
C LEU A 92 48.42 -26.03 -10.83
N GLY A 93 49.74 -26.09 -10.56
CA GLY A 93 50.74 -26.53 -11.54
C GLY A 93 50.72 -28.05 -11.69
N LYS A 94 49.54 -28.68 -11.73
CA LYS A 94 49.39 -30.13 -11.88
C LYS A 94 49.16 -30.47 -13.35
N VAL A 95 49.82 -31.53 -13.79
CA VAL A 95 49.75 -32.06 -15.16
C VAL A 95 48.29 -32.25 -15.56
N ILE A 96 47.94 -31.84 -16.78
CA ILE A 96 46.57 -31.89 -17.35
C ILE A 96 45.97 -33.32 -17.32
N THR A 97 46.80 -34.35 -17.14
CA THR A 97 46.43 -35.76 -17.05
C THR A 97 45.98 -36.24 -15.66
N ASP A 98 45.98 -35.39 -14.63
CA ASP A 98 45.54 -35.78 -13.27
C ASP A 98 44.01 -35.97 -13.23
N ASP A 99 43.53 -37.14 -12.79
CA ASP A 99 42.10 -37.49 -12.71
C ASP A 99 41.32 -36.49 -11.84
N ASP A 100 41.97 -35.93 -10.82
CA ASP A 100 41.42 -34.88 -9.96
C ASP A 100 41.02 -33.62 -10.75
N PHE A 101 41.79 -33.28 -11.78
CA PHE A 101 41.51 -32.12 -12.63
C PHE A 101 40.30 -32.37 -13.52
N PHE A 102 40.22 -33.55 -14.15
CA PHE A 102 39.07 -33.95 -14.96
C PHE A 102 37.78 -33.98 -14.16
N ASN A 103 37.81 -34.54 -12.95
CA ASN A 103 36.67 -34.56 -12.05
C ASN A 103 36.20 -33.16 -11.67
N LYS A 104 37.12 -32.22 -11.42
CA LYS A 104 36.76 -30.81 -11.14
C LYS A 104 36.15 -30.09 -12.35
N VAL A 105 36.68 -30.32 -13.55
CA VAL A 105 36.10 -29.76 -14.79
C VAL A 105 34.71 -30.33 -15.04
N LYS A 106 34.53 -31.63 -14.82
CA LYS A 106 33.24 -32.31 -14.95
C LYS A 106 32.20 -31.73 -13.98
N LEU A 107 32.53 -31.64 -12.69
CA LEU A 107 31.65 -31.04 -11.67
C LEU A 107 31.31 -29.58 -11.99
N GLN A 108 32.26 -28.80 -12.50
CA GLN A 108 32.00 -27.41 -12.89
C GLN A 108 31.02 -27.33 -14.07
N ARG A 109 31.19 -28.17 -15.10
CA ARG A 109 30.28 -28.23 -16.25
C ARG A 109 28.88 -28.68 -15.83
N GLU A 110 28.79 -29.72 -15.00
CA GLU A 110 27.52 -30.20 -14.46
C GLU A 110 26.80 -29.12 -13.64
N ALA A 111 27.54 -28.37 -12.81
CA ALA A 111 26.99 -27.24 -12.06
C ALA A 111 26.50 -26.09 -12.97
N GLU A 112 27.24 -25.79 -14.04
CA GLU A 112 26.85 -24.79 -15.03
C GLU A 112 25.61 -25.21 -15.83
N GLU A 113 25.52 -26.48 -16.21
CA GLU A 113 24.36 -27.07 -16.89
C GLU A 113 23.14 -27.09 -15.98
N ALA A 114 23.29 -27.54 -14.73
CA ALA A 114 22.23 -27.50 -13.72
C ALA A 114 21.74 -26.07 -13.46
N ALA A 115 22.65 -25.08 -13.39
CA ALA A 115 22.28 -23.69 -13.23
C ALA A 115 21.52 -23.13 -14.44
N LYS A 116 21.89 -23.54 -15.66
CA LYS A 116 21.15 -23.18 -16.89
C LYS A 116 19.76 -23.80 -16.89
N GLN A 117 19.64 -25.08 -16.55
CA GLN A 117 18.36 -25.79 -16.49
C GLN A 117 17.45 -25.18 -15.42
N ALA A 118 17.97 -24.91 -14.21
CA ALA A 118 17.21 -24.26 -13.14
C ALA A 118 16.72 -22.86 -13.56
N LYS A 119 17.54 -22.10 -14.30
CA LYS A 119 17.12 -20.81 -14.85
C LYS A 119 16.03 -20.93 -15.91
N ALA A 120 16.10 -21.96 -16.76
CA ALA A 120 15.06 -22.23 -17.76
C ALA A 120 13.74 -22.62 -17.09
N GLN A 121 13.78 -23.52 -16.09
CA GLN A 121 12.61 -23.93 -15.32
C GLN A 121 11.95 -22.76 -14.57
N ARG A 122 12.75 -21.84 -14.02
CA ARG A 122 12.21 -20.62 -13.38
C ARG A 122 11.47 -19.74 -14.38
N LYS A 123 12.03 -19.54 -15.57
CA LYS A 123 11.37 -18.75 -16.62
C LYS A 123 10.06 -19.37 -17.08
N SER A 124 10.04 -20.68 -17.34
CA SER A 124 8.79 -21.35 -17.71
C SER A 124 7.74 -21.29 -16.60
N ALA A 125 8.14 -21.37 -15.33
CA ALA A 125 7.22 -21.21 -14.21
C ALA A 125 6.69 -19.77 -14.09
N GLU A 126 7.53 -18.76 -14.34
CA GLU A 126 7.13 -17.35 -14.39
C GLU A 126 6.11 -17.10 -15.51
N GLU A 127 6.34 -17.68 -16.70
CA GLU A 127 5.43 -17.58 -17.85
C GLU A 127 4.05 -18.18 -17.53
N LEU A 128 4.01 -19.40 -16.98
CA LEU A 128 2.76 -20.04 -16.54
C LEU A 128 2.03 -19.22 -15.48
N LEU A 129 2.77 -18.65 -14.51
CA LEU A 129 2.18 -17.82 -13.47
C LEU A 129 1.56 -16.55 -14.07
N VAL A 130 2.22 -15.94 -15.06
CA VAL A 130 1.70 -14.75 -15.74
C VAL A 130 0.39 -15.08 -16.46
N GLU A 131 0.32 -16.20 -17.17
CA GLU A 131 -0.90 -16.65 -17.85
C GLU A 131 -2.06 -16.88 -16.87
N VAL A 132 -1.80 -17.61 -15.77
CA VAL A 132 -2.81 -17.86 -14.72
C VAL A 132 -3.29 -16.54 -14.09
N LEU A 133 -2.40 -15.58 -13.88
CA LEU A 133 -2.77 -14.28 -13.32
C LEU A 133 -3.63 -13.44 -14.26
N VAL A 134 -3.50 -13.59 -15.59
CA VAL A 134 -4.37 -12.90 -16.54
C VAL A 134 -5.79 -13.43 -16.42
N VAL A 135 -5.97 -14.74 -16.48
CA VAL A 135 -7.29 -15.39 -16.35
C VAL A 135 -7.93 -15.03 -15.01
N TRP A 136 -7.17 -15.13 -13.91
CA TRP A 136 -7.67 -14.79 -12.58
C TRP A 136 -8.12 -13.32 -12.47
N LYS A 137 -7.42 -12.38 -13.12
CA LYS A 137 -7.82 -10.96 -13.13
C LYS A 137 -9.12 -10.73 -13.88
N GLU A 138 -9.31 -11.42 -15.00
CA GLU A 138 -10.55 -11.34 -15.78
C GLU A 138 -11.74 -11.87 -14.97
N GLU A 139 -11.60 -13.05 -14.37
CA GLU A 139 -12.62 -13.64 -13.49
C GLU A 139 -12.94 -12.74 -12.27
N GLU A 140 -11.91 -12.15 -11.65
CA GLU A 140 -12.06 -11.27 -10.49
C GLU A 140 -12.78 -9.96 -10.87
N ALA A 141 -12.52 -9.43 -12.07
CA ALA A 141 -13.18 -8.25 -12.62
C ALA A 141 -14.65 -8.53 -12.94
N GLU A 142 -14.96 -9.66 -13.59
CA GLU A 142 -16.35 -10.06 -13.85
C GLU A 142 -17.15 -10.24 -12.55
N ARG A 143 -16.55 -10.89 -11.56
CA ARG A 143 -17.17 -11.05 -10.23
C ARG A 143 -17.40 -9.70 -9.56
N ALA A 144 -16.44 -8.78 -9.63
CA ALA A 144 -16.59 -7.44 -9.08
C ALA A 144 -17.73 -6.67 -9.79
N ALA A 145 -17.85 -6.79 -11.11
CA ALA A 145 -18.94 -6.19 -11.87
C ALA A 145 -20.30 -6.75 -11.46
N LYS A 146 -20.44 -8.07 -11.33
CA LYS A 146 -21.67 -8.73 -10.85
C LYS A 146 -22.04 -8.29 -9.42
N ASN A 147 -21.06 -8.16 -8.53
CA ASN A 147 -21.28 -7.68 -7.17
C ASN A 147 -21.71 -6.21 -7.14
N ASN A 148 -21.18 -5.38 -8.05
CA ASN A 148 -21.62 -3.99 -8.17
C ASN A 148 -23.07 -3.91 -8.68
N GLN A 149 -23.44 -4.71 -9.69
CA GLN A 149 -24.83 -4.80 -10.16
C GLN A 149 -25.79 -5.20 -9.04
N ARG A 150 -25.46 -6.25 -8.25
CA ARG A 150 -26.28 -6.65 -7.09
C ARG A 150 -26.43 -5.56 -6.04
N LYS A 151 -25.39 -4.75 -5.83
CA LYS A 151 -25.46 -3.59 -4.91
C LYS A 151 -26.36 -2.49 -5.47
N GLU A 152 -26.27 -2.20 -6.76
CA GLU A 152 -27.13 -1.22 -7.43
C GLU A 152 -28.60 -1.67 -7.38
N GLU A 153 -28.88 -2.94 -7.65
CA GLU A 153 -30.22 -3.53 -7.51
C GLU A 153 -30.75 -3.44 -6.08
N TRP A 154 -29.89 -3.69 -5.08
CA TRP A 154 -30.26 -3.56 -3.68
C TRP A 154 -30.58 -2.11 -3.29
N GLU A 155 -29.74 -1.14 -3.71
CA GLU A 155 -29.98 0.28 -3.44
C GLU A 155 -31.24 0.76 -4.15
N ALA A 156 -31.50 0.32 -5.38
CA ALA A 156 -32.72 0.61 -6.13
C ALA A 156 -33.96 0.03 -5.43
N ALA A 157 -33.91 -1.25 -5.00
CA ALA A 157 -34.99 -1.88 -4.24
C ALA A 157 -35.24 -1.17 -2.90
N LYS A 158 -34.18 -0.73 -2.23
CA LYS A 158 -34.26 0.03 -0.98
C LYS A 158 -34.84 1.43 -1.19
N ALA A 159 -34.53 2.08 -2.31
CA ALA A 159 -35.12 3.35 -2.69
C ALA A 159 -36.62 3.21 -2.97
N ALA A 160 -37.01 2.23 -3.80
CA ALA A 160 -38.42 1.93 -4.08
C ALA A 160 -39.20 1.62 -2.80
N TRP A 161 -38.64 0.80 -1.90
CA TRP A 161 -39.25 0.51 -0.61
C TRP A 161 -39.45 1.77 0.26
N LYS A 162 -38.51 2.73 0.24
CA LYS A 162 -38.67 4.00 0.96
C LYS A 162 -39.77 4.87 0.34
N GLU A 163 -39.85 4.93 -0.99
CA GLU A 163 -40.89 5.66 -1.70
C GLU A 163 -42.27 5.08 -1.38
N GLU A 164 -42.43 3.76 -1.44
CA GLU A 164 -43.68 3.08 -1.08
C GLU A 164 -44.06 3.31 0.39
N LYS A 165 -43.06 3.29 1.29
CA LYS A 165 -43.26 3.60 2.70
C LYS A 165 -43.75 5.03 2.92
N ASP A 166 -43.18 5.99 2.21
CA ASP A 166 -43.57 7.39 2.28
C ASP A 166 -44.97 7.63 1.68
N GLN A 167 -45.32 6.91 0.60
CA GLN A 167 -46.68 6.88 0.05
C GLN A 167 -47.68 6.26 1.03
N ALA A 168 -47.35 5.14 1.68
CA ALA A 168 -48.20 4.53 2.70
C ALA A 168 -48.42 5.46 3.90
N LYS A 169 -47.38 6.21 4.28
CA LYS A 169 -47.43 7.22 5.34
C LYS A 169 -48.32 8.41 4.96
N SER A 170 -48.23 8.91 3.73
CA SER A 170 -49.07 10.01 3.23
C SER A 170 -50.54 9.59 3.06
N ALA A 171 -50.79 8.32 2.72
CA ALA A 171 -52.13 7.71 2.68
C ALA A 171 -52.74 7.43 4.08
N GLY A 172 -52.05 7.77 5.18
CA GLY A 172 -52.55 7.60 6.54
C GLY A 172 -52.51 6.15 7.06
N THR A 173 -51.83 5.25 6.36
CA THR A 173 -51.68 3.85 6.80
C THR A 173 -50.70 3.79 7.98
N ARG A 174 -50.97 2.94 8.96
CA ARG A 174 -50.06 2.74 10.09
C ARG A 174 -48.78 2.06 9.59
N VAL A 175 -47.70 2.84 9.49
CA VAL A 175 -46.39 2.41 8.95
C VAL A 175 -45.86 1.11 9.58
N LYS A 176 -46.13 0.86 10.86
CA LYS A 176 -45.74 -0.39 11.54
C LYS A 176 -46.38 -1.64 10.94
N ASP A 177 -47.66 -1.57 10.60
CA ASP A 177 -48.41 -2.71 10.06
C ASP A 177 -48.05 -2.92 8.57
N TRP A 178 -47.69 -1.85 7.86
CA TRP A 178 -47.20 -1.91 6.48
C TRP A 178 -45.79 -2.53 6.39
N ILE A 179 -44.87 -2.23 7.31
CA ILE A 179 -43.52 -2.83 7.34
C ILE A 179 -43.60 -4.36 7.58
N LEU A 180 -44.62 -4.84 8.29
CA LEU A 180 -44.79 -6.28 8.53
C LEU A 180 -45.12 -7.03 7.23
N THR A 181 -45.86 -6.40 6.31
CA THR A 181 -46.22 -6.95 5.01
C THR A 181 -45.17 -6.65 3.92
N HIS A 182 -44.38 -5.59 4.10
CA HIS A 182 -43.32 -5.15 3.18
C HIS A 182 -41.99 -5.02 3.96
N PRO A 183 -41.28 -6.12 4.21
CA PRO A 183 -40.00 -6.07 4.92
C PRO A 183 -38.95 -5.30 4.11
N GLU A 184 -38.07 -4.57 4.81
CA GLU A 184 -36.97 -3.84 4.18
C GLU A 184 -36.01 -4.83 3.50
N PRO A 185 -35.63 -4.61 2.22
CA PRO A 185 -34.68 -5.47 1.52
C PRO A 185 -33.31 -5.42 2.20
N LYS A 186 -32.75 -6.58 2.55
CA LYS A 186 -31.48 -6.69 3.25
C LYS A 186 -30.37 -7.07 2.29
N GLN A 187 -29.20 -6.50 2.47
CA GLN A 187 -28.01 -6.87 1.70
C GLN A 187 -27.59 -8.34 1.90
N ALA A 188 -27.99 -8.94 3.03
CA ALA A 188 -27.74 -10.34 3.33
C ALA A 188 -28.69 -11.31 2.60
N ASP A 189 -29.73 -10.81 1.94
CA ASP A 189 -30.66 -11.67 1.22
C ASP A 189 -29.95 -12.34 0.03
N PRO A 190 -30.31 -13.59 -0.32
CA PRO A 190 -29.63 -14.36 -1.37
C PRO A 190 -29.55 -13.65 -2.74
N SER A 191 -30.49 -12.76 -3.02
CA SER A 191 -30.56 -11.98 -4.26
C SER A 191 -29.51 -10.86 -4.33
N TYR A 192 -29.11 -10.30 -3.18
CA TYR A 192 -28.23 -9.12 -3.09
C TYR A 192 -26.86 -9.43 -2.50
N CYS A 193 -26.65 -10.64 -1.99
CA CYS A 193 -25.40 -11.01 -1.35
C CYS A 193 -24.24 -11.04 -2.36
N ASN A 194 -23.05 -10.64 -1.90
CA ASN A 194 -21.85 -10.67 -2.73
C ASN A 194 -21.44 -12.11 -3.03
N ILE A 195 -21.01 -12.37 -4.25
CA ILE A 195 -20.36 -13.62 -4.64
C ILE A 195 -19.02 -13.69 -3.89
N PRO A 196 -18.79 -14.75 -3.08
CA PRO A 196 -17.56 -14.89 -2.31
C PRO A 196 -16.35 -15.03 -3.24
N LYS A 197 -15.20 -14.60 -2.74
CA LYS A 197 -13.94 -14.79 -3.47
C LYS A 197 -13.58 -16.28 -3.43
N ALA A 198 -13.17 -16.84 -4.56
CA ALA A 198 -12.61 -18.18 -4.59
C ALA A 198 -11.36 -18.24 -3.69
N PRO A 199 -11.15 -19.33 -2.93
CA PRO A 199 -9.99 -19.50 -2.04
C PRO A 199 -8.66 -19.48 -2.79
#